data_AF-A0A382JNX8-F1
#
_entry.id   AF-A0A382JNX8-F1
#
_cell.length_a   1.000
_cell.length_b   1.000
_cell.length_c   1.000
_cell.angle_alpha   90.00
_cell.angle_beta   90.00
_cell.angle_gamma   90.00
#
_symmetry.space_group_name_H-M   'P 1'
#
loop_
_entity.id
_entity.type
_entity.pdbx_description
1 polymer ?
#
loop_
_entity_poly.entity_id
_entity_poly.type
_entity_poly.pdbx_seq_one_letter_code
_entity_poly.pdbx_strand_id
1 'polypeptide(L)'
;MGLLLVKLAPSLRVDVVEDIGLLNTEAIKARKTGVLILGGGVPKHQVLNANLLRNGADFGVYMNTAQEFDGSDGGARPEEALSWGKLRLDSQFVKVYLEATLGLPLLLHSLLGHVPPRPRSVRFDKGLTALELEAERQKYLGND
;
A
#
# COMPACT_ATOMS: atom_id res chain seq x y z
N MET A 1 -14.11 -3.12 18.28
CA MET A 1 -14.20 -1.76 17.71
C MET A 1 -15.60 -1.44 17.19
N GLY A 2 -16.21 -2.24 16.31
CA GLY A 2 -17.59 -2.00 15.83
C GLY A 2 -18.66 -1.88 16.94
N LEU A 3 -18.55 -2.70 17.99
CA LEU A 3 -19.47 -2.62 19.15
C LEU A 3 -19.34 -1.29 19.92
N LEU A 4 -18.18 -0.65 19.88
CA LEU A 4 -17.94 0.64 20.53
C LEU A 4 -18.59 1.78 19.74
N LEU A 5 -18.53 1.71 18.40
CA LEU A 5 -19.16 2.69 17.52
C LEU A 5 -20.68 2.70 17.70
N VAL A 6 -21.30 1.52 17.78
CA VAL A 6 -22.75 1.38 18.00
C VAL A 6 -23.18 1.97 19.34
N LYS A 7 -22.36 1.85 20.39
CA LYS A 7 -22.70 2.34 21.74
C LYS A 7 -22.39 3.82 21.96
N LEU A 8 -21.27 4.32 21.42
CA LEU A 8 -20.76 5.66 21.75
C LEU A 8 -21.07 6.71 20.68
N ALA A 9 -21.36 6.29 19.45
CA ALA A 9 -21.59 7.20 18.34
C ALA A 9 -22.71 6.69 17.41
N PRO A 10 -23.97 6.61 17.92
CA PRO A 10 -25.10 6.08 17.14
C PRO A 10 -25.44 6.93 15.90
N SER A 11 -24.97 8.17 15.83
CA SER A 11 -25.11 9.06 14.67
C SER A 11 -23.90 9.05 13.72
N LEU A 12 -22.85 8.25 14.00
CA LEU A 12 -21.68 8.16 13.13
C LEU A 12 -22.09 7.55 11.79
N ARG A 13 -21.74 8.26 10.71
CA ARG A 13 -21.87 7.77 9.35
C ARG A 13 -20.48 7.40 8.85
N VAL A 14 -20.36 6.19 8.31
CA VAL A 14 -19.12 5.70 7.68
C VAL A 14 -19.37 5.68 6.18
N ASP A 15 -18.72 6.58 5.45
CA ASP A 15 -18.78 6.62 4.00
C ASP A 15 -17.57 5.89 3.41
N VAL A 16 -17.81 4.66 2.95
CA VAL A 16 -16.77 3.83 2.33
C VAL A 16 -16.52 4.25 0.88
N VAL A 17 -17.48 4.93 0.24
CA VAL A 17 -17.36 5.34 -1.17
C VAL A 17 -16.32 6.45 -1.30
N GLU A 18 -16.33 7.41 -0.36
CA GLU A 18 -15.32 8.47 -0.30
C GLU A 18 -13.90 7.88 -0.16
N ASP A 19 -13.69 6.96 0.78
CA ASP A 19 -12.39 6.30 1.00
C ASP A 19 -11.90 5.55 -0.25
N ILE A 20 -12.79 4.81 -0.93
CA ILE A 20 -12.45 4.14 -2.19
C ILE A 20 -12.07 5.15 -3.27
N GLY A 21 -12.80 6.26 -3.37
CA GLY A 21 -12.53 7.33 -4.32
C GLY A 21 -11.15 7.95 -4.10
N LEU A 22 -10.80 8.22 -2.84
CA LEU A 22 -9.49 8.78 -2.45
C LEU A 22 -8.36 7.80 -2.78
N LEU A 23 -8.47 6.53 -2.35
CA LEU A 23 -7.45 5.52 -2.60
C LEU A 23 -7.18 5.31 -4.10
N ASN A 24 -8.25 5.20 -4.89
CA ASN A 24 -8.15 5.03 -6.34
C ASN A 24 -7.51 6.25 -7.01
N THR A 25 -7.90 7.45 -6.58
CA THR A 25 -7.35 8.71 -7.10
C THR A 25 -5.85 8.81 -6.83
N GLU A 26 -5.40 8.44 -5.63
CA GLU A 26 -3.97 8.40 -5.30
C GLU A 26 -3.20 7.41 -6.17
N ALA A 27 -3.75 6.21 -6.40
CA ALA A 27 -3.13 5.22 -7.27
C ALA A 27 -3.01 5.72 -8.73
N ILE A 28 -4.08 6.32 -9.28
CA ILE A 28 -4.09 6.84 -10.66
C ILE A 28 -3.06 7.96 -10.85
N LYS A 29 -2.91 8.86 -9.87
CA LYS A 29 -1.97 9.99 -9.95
C LYS A 29 -0.50 9.58 -9.78
N ALA A 30 -0.21 8.40 -9.25
CA ALA A 30 1.14 7.96 -8.96
C ALA A 30 1.93 7.59 -10.22
N ARG A 31 3.12 8.19 -10.38
CA ARG A 31 4.05 7.85 -11.49
C ARG A 31 4.49 6.40 -11.47
N LYS A 32 4.80 5.87 -10.29
CA LYS A 32 5.12 4.47 -10.02
C LYS A 32 4.46 4.03 -8.72
N THR A 33 4.06 2.77 -8.62
CA THR A 33 3.50 2.19 -7.40
C THR A 33 4.17 0.88 -7.05
N GLY A 34 4.40 0.68 -5.75
CA GLY A 34 4.85 -0.59 -5.19
C GLY A 34 3.86 -1.04 -4.12
N VAL A 35 3.51 -2.34 -4.12
CA VAL A 35 2.64 -2.94 -3.10
C VAL A 35 3.44 -3.88 -2.21
N LEU A 36 3.42 -3.65 -0.91
CA LEU A 36 3.88 -4.60 0.12
C LEU A 36 2.66 -5.09 0.88
N ILE A 37 2.30 -6.36 0.68
CA ILE A 37 1.09 -6.96 1.22
C ILE A 37 1.49 -7.97 2.28
N LEU A 38 1.06 -7.73 3.52
CA LEU A 38 1.27 -8.63 4.64
C LEU A 38 -0.06 -9.35 4.93
N GLY A 39 -0.11 -10.65 4.68
CA GLY A 39 -1.33 -11.45 4.75
C GLY A 39 -2.14 -11.46 3.44
N GLY A 40 -3.47 -11.48 3.56
CA GLY A 40 -4.42 -11.58 2.45
C GLY A 40 -5.76 -10.92 2.75
N GLY A 41 -6.80 -11.29 2.01
CA GLY A 41 -8.17 -10.80 2.24
C GLY A 41 -8.39 -9.37 1.73
N VAL A 42 -9.28 -8.64 2.40
CA VAL A 42 -9.73 -7.30 1.96
C VAL A 42 -8.55 -6.33 1.72
N PRO A 43 -7.53 -6.22 2.61
CA PRO A 43 -6.41 -5.31 2.37
C PRO A 43 -5.62 -5.65 1.08
N LYS A 44 -5.41 -6.95 0.79
CA LYS A 44 -4.77 -7.41 -0.45
C LYS A 44 -5.61 -7.00 -1.66
N HIS A 45 -6.88 -7.36 -1.65
CA HIS A 45 -7.75 -7.10 -2.79
C HIS A 45 -7.92 -5.60 -3.05
N GLN A 46 -8.12 -4.81 -2.00
CA GLN A 46 -8.41 -3.38 -2.11
C GLN A 46 -7.23 -2.60 -2.69
N VAL A 47 -6.00 -2.85 -2.22
CA VAL A 47 -4.81 -2.14 -2.75
C VAL A 47 -4.51 -2.53 -4.19
N LEU A 48 -4.71 -3.80 -4.55
CA LEU A 48 -4.54 -4.28 -5.92
C LEU A 48 -5.62 -3.73 -6.85
N ASN A 49 -6.87 -3.63 -6.38
CA ASN A 49 -7.95 -3.04 -7.15
C ASN A 49 -7.77 -1.53 -7.40
N ALA A 50 -7.18 -0.80 -6.45
CA ALA A 50 -6.80 0.59 -6.70
C ALA A 50 -5.74 0.70 -7.81
N ASN A 51 -4.78 -0.24 -7.83
CA ASN A 51 -3.74 -0.28 -8.86
C ASN A 51 -4.25 -0.79 -10.22
N LEU A 52 -5.35 -1.53 -10.27
CA LEU A 52 -6.00 -1.91 -11.53
C LEU A 52 -6.33 -0.68 -12.39
N LEU A 53 -6.81 0.40 -11.75
CA LEU A 53 -7.22 1.63 -12.45
C LEU A 53 -6.06 2.42 -13.07
N ARG A 54 -4.81 2.07 -12.75
CA ARG A 54 -3.59 2.60 -13.38
C ARG A 54 -2.88 1.59 -14.28
N ASN A 55 -3.59 0.53 -14.69
CA ASN A 55 -3.06 -0.62 -15.46
C ASN A 55 -2.03 -1.46 -14.70
N GLY A 56 -2.16 -1.53 -13.38
CA GLY A 56 -1.40 -2.41 -12.50
C GLY A 56 -0.29 -1.73 -11.71
N ALA A 57 0.18 -2.38 -10.65
CA ALA A 57 1.35 -1.93 -9.89
C ALA A 57 2.68 -2.29 -10.59
N ASP A 58 3.70 -1.47 -10.37
CA ASP A 58 5.05 -1.66 -10.94
C ASP A 58 5.88 -2.69 -10.14
N PHE A 59 5.67 -2.75 -8.83
CA PHE A 59 6.37 -3.67 -7.93
C PHE A 59 5.41 -4.34 -6.96
N GLY A 60 5.64 -5.61 -6.61
CA GLY A 60 4.79 -6.35 -5.68
C GLY A 60 5.54 -7.33 -4.76
N VAL A 61 5.38 -7.19 -3.45
CA VAL A 61 5.89 -8.15 -2.46
C VAL A 61 4.73 -8.66 -1.65
N TYR A 62 4.42 -9.94 -1.75
CA TYR A 62 3.37 -10.60 -0.98
C TYR A 62 4.02 -11.46 0.10
N MET A 63 3.69 -11.25 1.37
CA MET A 63 4.16 -12.06 2.48
C MET A 63 2.95 -12.64 3.21
N ASN A 64 2.66 -13.91 2.98
CA ASN A 64 1.54 -14.58 3.61
C ASN A 64 1.75 -16.09 3.68
N THR A 65 0.91 -16.77 4.46
CA THR A 65 0.93 -18.23 4.64
C THR A 65 -0.12 -18.96 3.81
N ALA A 66 -0.92 -18.22 3.02
CA ALA A 66 -2.08 -18.74 2.30
C ALA A 66 -1.68 -19.51 1.04
N GLN A 67 -2.38 -20.62 0.81
CA GLN A 67 -2.12 -21.57 -0.26
C GLN A 67 -3.14 -21.40 -1.39
N GLU A 68 -2.76 -21.81 -2.59
CA GLU A 68 -3.57 -21.55 -3.80
C GLU A 68 -4.71 -22.56 -4.02
N PHE A 69 -4.62 -23.75 -3.40
CA PHE A 69 -5.50 -24.87 -3.71
C PHE A 69 -6.98 -24.60 -3.41
N ASP A 70 -7.27 -23.63 -2.55
CA ASP A 70 -8.63 -23.24 -2.16
C ASP A 70 -9.25 -22.19 -3.09
N GLY A 71 -8.50 -21.70 -4.08
CA GLY A 71 -8.95 -20.68 -5.03
C GLY A 71 -9.24 -19.32 -4.38
N SER A 72 -8.73 -19.05 -3.18
CA SER A 72 -8.95 -17.79 -2.49
C SER A 72 -8.09 -16.65 -3.05
N ASP A 73 -8.62 -15.42 -3.10
CA ASP A 73 -7.81 -14.23 -3.40
C ASP A 73 -6.64 -14.10 -2.41
N GLY A 74 -6.83 -14.47 -1.14
CA GLY A 74 -5.75 -14.45 -0.15
C GLY A 74 -4.56 -15.34 -0.52
N GLY A 75 -4.84 -16.57 -0.98
CA GLY A 75 -3.87 -17.57 -1.40
C GLY A 75 -3.33 -17.41 -2.81
N ALA A 76 -4.02 -16.69 -3.69
CA ALA A 76 -3.66 -16.48 -5.09
C ALA A 76 -2.20 -16.03 -5.29
N ARG A 77 -1.54 -16.61 -6.29
CA ARG A 77 -0.20 -16.17 -6.70
C ARG A 77 -0.22 -14.80 -7.36
N PRO A 78 0.91 -14.07 -7.38
CA PRO A 78 1.01 -12.82 -8.13
C PRO A 78 0.62 -12.93 -9.61
N GLU A 79 0.82 -14.08 -10.25
CA GLU A 79 0.45 -14.32 -11.65
C GLU A 79 -1.06 -14.22 -11.88
N GLU A 80 -1.89 -14.52 -10.88
CA GLU A 80 -3.33 -14.29 -10.98
C GLU A 80 -3.63 -12.78 -10.98
N ALA A 81 -2.96 -12.01 -10.12
CA ALA A 81 -3.10 -10.55 -10.14
C ALA A 81 -2.63 -9.94 -11.47
N LEU A 82 -1.62 -10.54 -12.12
CA LEU A 82 -1.17 -10.19 -13.46
C LEU A 82 -2.28 -10.39 -14.51
N SER A 83 -3.00 -11.53 -14.47
CA SER A 83 -4.05 -11.82 -15.46
C SER A 83 -5.23 -10.86 -15.40
N TRP A 84 -5.47 -10.25 -14.24
CA TRP A 84 -6.50 -9.23 -14.05
C TRP A 84 -6.03 -7.81 -14.40
N GLY A 85 -4.73 -7.59 -14.64
CA GLY A 85 -4.16 -6.25 -14.79
C GLY A 85 -4.00 -5.48 -13.46
N LYS A 86 -4.09 -6.19 -12.32
CA LYS A 86 -3.81 -5.62 -10.99
C LYS A 86 -2.30 -5.42 -10.77
N LEU A 87 -1.48 -6.20 -11.45
CA LEU A 87 -0.04 -6.01 -11.63
C LEU A 87 0.26 -5.73 -13.10
N ARG A 88 1.29 -4.93 -13.39
CA ARG A 88 1.71 -4.67 -14.78
C ARG A 88 2.41 -5.89 -15.38
N LEU A 89 2.34 -6.06 -16.69
CA LEU A 89 3.04 -7.15 -17.41
C LEU A 89 4.57 -7.11 -17.23
N ASP A 90 5.13 -5.91 -17.08
CA ASP A 90 6.56 -5.65 -16.86
C ASP A 90 6.92 -5.50 -15.37
N SER A 91 5.99 -5.81 -14.46
CA SER A 91 6.21 -5.65 -13.02
C SER A 91 7.18 -6.66 -12.44
N GLN A 92 7.89 -6.25 -11.39
CA GLN A 92 8.71 -7.15 -10.59
C GLN A 92 7.95 -7.55 -9.33
N PHE A 93 7.69 -8.84 -9.17
CA PHE A 93 6.93 -9.34 -8.03
C PHE A 93 7.52 -10.60 -7.41
N VAL A 94 7.23 -10.79 -6.12
CA VAL A 94 7.59 -11.98 -5.36
C VAL A 94 6.53 -12.29 -4.32
N LYS A 95 6.21 -13.58 -4.16
CA LYS A 95 5.43 -14.09 -3.03
C LYS A 95 6.35 -14.90 -2.11
N VAL A 96 6.39 -14.52 -0.84
CA VAL A 96 7.14 -15.18 0.22
C VAL A 96 6.14 -15.91 1.12
N TYR A 97 6.24 -17.23 1.15
CA TYR A 97 5.42 -18.08 2.01
C TYR A 97 5.98 -18.07 3.43
N LEU A 98 5.71 -16.98 4.15
CA LEU A 98 6.24 -16.73 5.49
C LEU A 98 5.24 -15.91 6.31
N GLU A 99 5.22 -16.16 7.61
CA GLU A 99 4.41 -15.37 8.55
C GLU A 99 5.03 -13.98 8.76
N ALA A 100 4.18 -12.95 8.84
CA ALA A 100 4.60 -11.55 8.80
C ALA A 100 5.46 -11.13 9.99
N THR A 101 5.21 -11.64 11.20
CA THR A 101 6.01 -11.29 12.39
C THR A 101 7.43 -11.83 12.32
N LEU A 102 7.68 -12.88 11.54
CA LEU A 102 9.04 -13.37 11.27
C LEU A 102 9.68 -12.69 10.05
N GLY A 103 8.94 -12.56 8.95
CA GLY A 103 9.49 -12.05 7.70
C GLY A 103 9.70 -10.54 7.66
N LEU A 104 8.76 -9.75 8.21
CA LEU A 104 8.80 -8.30 8.12
C LEU A 104 10.02 -7.69 8.84
N PRO A 105 10.39 -8.11 10.07
CA PRO A 105 11.57 -7.57 10.74
C PRO A 105 12.87 -7.84 9.97
N LEU A 106 13.00 -9.02 9.35
CA LEU A 106 14.18 -9.37 8.54
C LEU A 106 14.27 -8.53 7.27
N LEU A 107 13.14 -8.36 6.57
CA LEU A 107 13.05 -7.49 5.39
C LEU A 107 13.45 -6.06 5.76
N LEU A 108 12.88 -5.52 6.84
CA LEU A 108 13.18 -4.17 7.30
C LEU A 108 14.65 -4.01 7.67
N HIS A 109 15.22 -4.97 8.42
CA HIS A 109 16.63 -4.95 8.79
C HIS A 109 17.55 -4.93 7.56
N SER A 110 17.26 -5.77 6.56
CA SER A 110 18.01 -5.79 5.31
C SER A 110 17.96 -4.46 4.56
N LEU A 111 16.85 -3.72 4.64
CA LEU A 111 16.67 -2.44 3.96
C LEU A 111 17.38 -1.26 4.63
N LEU A 112 17.67 -1.34 5.94
CA LEU A 112 18.30 -0.24 6.69
C LEU A 112 19.65 0.21 6.10
N GLY A 113 20.40 -0.70 5.47
CA GLY A 113 21.67 -0.37 4.80
C GLY A 113 21.52 0.18 3.38
N HIS A 114 20.32 0.08 2.79
CA HIS A 114 20.05 0.46 1.39
C HIS A 114 19.14 1.69 1.27
N VAL A 115 18.37 2.02 2.31
CA VAL A 115 17.48 3.18 2.34
C VAL A 115 18.18 4.32 3.07
N PRO A 116 18.41 5.48 2.43
CA PRO A 116 19.00 6.62 3.13
C PRO A 116 18.09 7.02 4.31
N PRO A 117 18.66 7.44 5.44
CA PRO A 117 17.87 7.84 6.59
C PRO A 117 16.88 8.93 6.17
N ARG A 118 15.58 8.66 6.38
CA ARG A 118 14.55 9.67 6.12
C ARG A 118 14.89 10.90 6.97
N PRO A 119 14.94 12.10 6.39
CA PRO A 119 15.09 13.31 7.20
C PRO A 119 14.00 13.29 8.27
N ARG A 120 14.38 13.57 9.53
CA ARG A 120 13.43 13.61 10.65
C ARG A 120 12.25 14.45 10.19
N SER A 121 11.06 13.86 10.19
CA SER A 121 9.83 14.60 9.92
C SER A 121 9.84 15.82 10.82
N VAL A 122 9.86 17.01 10.21
CA VAL A 122 9.61 18.25 10.93
C VAL A 122 8.29 18.02 11.67
N ARG A 123 8.28 18.23 12.99
CA ARG A 123 7.02 18.22 13.73
C ARG A 123 6.09 19.15 12.99
N PHE A 124 4.86 18.70 12.69
CA PHE A 124 3.79 19.59 12.25
C PHE A 124 3.39 20.51 13.42
N ASP A 125 4.32 21.33 13.90
CA ASP A 125 4.01 22.50 14.68
C ASP A 125 3.48 23.53 13.69
N LYS A 126 2.15 23.61 13.65
CA LYS A 126 1.30 24.69 13.16
C LYS A 126 1.98 25.74 12.26
N GLY A 127 1.58 25.77 10.99
CA GLY A 127 1.49 27.03 10.23
C GLY A 127 2.34 27.17 8.97
N LEU A 128 2.91 26.09 8.42
CA LEU A 128 3.55 26.19 7.10
C LEU A 128 2.47 26.35 6.01
N THR A 129 2.62 27.40 5.20
CA THR A 129 1.78 27.68 4.04
C THR A 129 2.04 26.67 2.92
N ALA A 130 1.08 26.48 2.01
CA ALA A 130 1.19 25.49 0.92
C ALA A 130 2.45 25.68 0.07
N LEU A 131 2.93 26.92 -0.07
CA LEU A 131 4.16 27.28 -0.78
C LEU A 131 5.42 26.78 -0.06
N GLU A 132 5.45 26.79 1.27
CA GLU A 132 6.60 26.31 2.04
C GLU A 132 6.68 24.78 2.00
N LEU A 133 5.53 24.11 1.99
CA LEU A 133 5.43 22.66 1.77
C LEU A 133 5.89 22.26 0.35
N GLU A 134 5.55 23.04 -0.67
CA GLU A 134 6.01 22.79 -2.05
C GLU A 134 7.51 23.07 -2.21
N ALA A 135 8.03 24.14 -1.60
CA ALA A 135 9.46 24.44 -1.61
C ALA A 135 10.29 23.38 -0.89
N GLU A 136 9.82 22.87 0.25
CA GLU A 136 10.45 21.73 0.92
C GLU A 136 10.37 20.47 0.06
N ARG A 137 9.20 20.16 -0.52
CA ARG A 137 9.02 18.99 -1.39
C ARG A 137 9.96 18.99 -2.60
N GLN A 138 10.22 20.15 -3.19
CA GLN A 138 11.18 20.31 -4.30
C GLN A 138 12.65 20.12 -3.85
N LYS A 139 12.97 20.37 -2.59
CA LYS A 139 14.31 20.11 -2.04
C LYS A 139 14.61 18.62 -1.89
N TYR A 140 13.57 17.77 -1.81
CA TYR A 140 13.68 16.32 -1.62
C TYR A 140 13.44 15.51 -2.91
N LEU A 141 12.86 16.12 -3.94
CA LEU A 141 12.84 15.60 -5.30
C LEU A 141 14.14 16.04 -5.97
N GLY A 142 15.22 15.28 -5.74
CA GLY A 142 16.48 15.50 -6.46
C GLY A 142 16.25 15.53 -7.97
N ASN A 143 17.06 16.34 -8.67
CA ASN A 143 17.10 16.37 -10.13
C ASN A 143 17.57 15.02 -10.69
N ASP A 144 16.63 14.11 -10.90
CA ASP A 144 16.73 12.99 -11.84
C ASP A 144 15.58 13.06 -12.85
#